data_AF-A0A938RS92-F1
#
_entry.id   AF-A0A938RS92-F1
#
_cell.length_a   1.000
_cell.length_b   1.000
_cell.length_c   1.000
_cell.angle_alpha   90.00
_cell.angle_beta   90.00
_cell.angle_gamma   90.00
#
_symmetry.space_group_name_H-M   'P 1'
#
loop_
_entity.id
_entity.type
_entity.pdbx_description
1 polymer ?
#
loop_
_entity_poly.entity_id
_entity_poly.type
_entity_poly.pdbx_seq_one_letter_code
_entity_poly.pdbx_strand_id
1 'polypeptide(L)'
;MRIFLGVLAVLLNLADNATTFLCLRAPVPGFEVTEANPAAAWLFAAIGLEEGLVLEMVISALAIAFLVVTKRIPPRIKLALLVVLSLLPGWAALNNLEVIQAIDIPLSWS
;
A
#
# COMPACT_ATOMS: atom_id res chain seq x y z
N MET A 1 -5.98 -1.16 -21.34
CA MET A 1 -4.87 -0.45 -20.66
C MET A 1 -5.29 0.25 -19.36
N ARG A 2 -6.28 1.18 -19.36
CA ARG A 2 -6.68 1.89 -18.11
C ARG A 2 -7.25 0.96 -17.03
N ILE A 3 -8.16 0.06 -17.40
CA ILE A 3 -8.73 -0.94 -16.48
C ILE A 3 -7.63 -1.85 -15.92
N PHE A 4 -6.76 -2.35 -16.80
CA PHE A 4 -5.61 -3.18 -16.40
C PHE A 4 -4.71 -2.48 -15.37
N LEU A 5 -4.32 -1.22 -15.62
CA LEU A 5 -3.52 -0.45 -14.67
C LEU A 5 -4.28 -0.12 -13.38
N GLY A 6 -5.60 0.09 -13.45
CA GLY A 6 -6.41 0.24 -12.24
C GLY A 6 -6.41 -1.02 -11.39
N VAL A 7 -6.61 -2.20 -12.00
CA VAL A 7 -6.53 -3.49 -11.31
C VAL A 7 -5.13 -3.71 -10.74
N LEU A 8 -4.08 -3.43 -11.53
CA LEU A 8 -2.70 -3.55 -11.08
C LEU A 8 -2.41 -2.64 -9.87
N ALA A 9 -2.84 -1.38 -9.91
CA ALA A 9 -2.67 -0.43 -8.80
C ALA A 9 -3.36 -0.92 -7.52
N VAL A 10 -4.54 -1.53 -7.62
CA VAL A 10 -5.25 -2.13 -6.46
C VAL A 10 -4.50 -3.34 -5.93
N LEU A 11 -4.03 -4.23 -6.80
CA LEU A 11 -3.26 -5.41 -6.37
C LEU A 11 -1.93 -5.04 -5.72
N LEU A 12 -1.25 -3.99 -6.22
CA LEU A 12 -0.01 -3.51 -5.62
C LEU A 12 -0.25 -2.78 -4.30
N ASN A 13 -1.35 -2.03 -4.14
CA ASN A 13 -1.76 -1.51 -2.82
C ASN A 13 -2.05 -2.65 -1.83
N LEU A 14 -2.70 -3.73 -2.28
CA LEU A 14 -2.96 -4.87 -1.44
C LEU A 14 -1.65 -5.56 -1.00
N ALA A 15 -0.68 -5.69 -1.91
CA ALA A 15 0.63 -6.24 -1.60
C ALA A 15 1.39 -5.36 -0.60
N ASP A 16 1.40 -4.04 -0.83
CA ASP A 16 1.98 -3.06 0.10
C ASP A 16 1.37 -3.21 1.49
N ASN A 17 0.05 -3.10 1.62
CA ASN A 17 -0.65 -3.22 2.91
C ASN A 17 -0.46 -4.57 3.59
N ALA A 18 -0.41 -5.67 2.84
CA ALA A 18 -0.11 -6.99 3.40
C ALA A 18 1.31 -7.03 3.98
N THR A 19 2.30 -6.50 3.26
CA THR A 19 3.68 -6.48 3.73
C THR A 19 3.91 -5.50 4.88
N THR A 20 3.24 -4.34 4.88
CA THR A 20 3.22 -3.38 5.99
C THR A 20 2.63 -4.00 7.25
N PHE A 21 1.52 -4.73 7.11
CA PHE A 21 0.95 -5.48 8.24
C PHE A 21 1.94 -6.47 8.83
N LEU A 22 2.61 -7.27 7.99
CA LEU A 22 3.62 -8.23 8.46
C LEU A 22 4.77 -7.53 9.21
N CYS A 23 5.22 -6.37 8.71
CA CYS A 23 6.30 -5.59 9.31
C CYS A 23 5.92 -4.97 10.67
N LEU A 24 4.67 -4.55 10.84
CA LEU A 24 4.27 -3.68 11.97
C LEU A 24 3.35 -4.36 13.00
N ARG A 25 2.77 -5.53 12.71
CA ARG A 25 1.80 -6.19 13.60
C ARG A 25 2.36 -6.63 14.95
N ALA A 26 3.66 -6.88 15.03
CA ALA A 26 4.30 -7.41 16.23
C ALA A 26 5.74 -6.90 16.35
N PRO A 27 6.24 -6.70 17.59
CA PRO A 27 7.62 -6.32 17.80
C PRO A 27 8.56 -7.45 17.36
N VAL A 28 9.62 -7.09 16.65
CA VAL A 28 10.70 -8.00 16.26
C VAL A 28 11.83 -7.87 17.29
N PRO A 29 12.22 -8.94 18.01
CA PRO A 29 13.27 -8.84 19.03
C PRO A 29 14.57 -8.23 18.49
N GLY A 30 15.03 -7.16 19.13
CA GLY A 30 16.27 -6.46 18.75
C GLY A 30 16.12 -5.40 17.65
N PHE A 31 14.90 -5.18 17.13
CA PHE A 31 14.62 -4.18 16.10
C PHE A 31 13.43 -3.30 16.47
N GLU A 32 13.47 -2.06 16.00
CA GLU A 32 12.33 -1.15 16.01
C GLU A 32 11.92 -0.90 14.56
N VAL A 33 10.81 -1.49 14.14
CA VAL A 33 10.28 -1.34 12.79
C VAL A 33 9.19 -0.27 12.82
N THR A 34 9.34 0.76 12.00
CA THR A 34 8.43 1.90 11.96
C THR A 34 7.97 2.17 10.55
N GLU A 35 6.73 2.63 10.40
CA GLU A 35 6.20 3.12 9.14
C GLU A 35 6.98 4.37 8.68
N ALA A 36 7.55 4.32 7.47
CA ALA A 36 8.35 5.41 6.92
C ALA A 36 7.48 6.57 6.41
N ASN A 37 6.25 6.30 5.99
CA ASN A 37 5.30 7.31 5.55
C ASN A 37 4.67 8.01 6.78
N PRO A 38 4.95 9.31 7.01
CA PRO A 38 4.46 10.00 8.21
C PRO A 38 2.93 10.09 8.29
N ALA A 39 2.24 10.11 7.14
CA ALA A 39 0.78 10.14 7.11
C ALA A 39 0.17 8.79 7.52
N ALA A 40 0.76 7.68 7.04
CA ALA A 40 0.34 6.34 7.42
C ALA A 40 0.69 6.05 8.89
N ALA A 41 1.89 6.43 9.33
CA ALA A 41 2.31 6.33 10.73
C ALA A 41 1.35 7.06 11.68
N TRP A 42 0.97 8.30 11.33
CA TRP A 42 -0.03 9.06 12.07
C TRP A 42 -1.40 8.36 12.09
N LEU A 43 -1.85 7.83 10.95
CA LEU A 43 -3.13 7.14 10.86
C LEU A 43 -3.15 5.88 11.74
N PHE A 44 -2.12 5.04 11.65
CA PHE A 44 -2.01 3.82 12.44
C PHE A 44 -1.95 4.12 13.94
N ALA A 45 -1.25 5.18 14.33
CA ALA A 45 -1.23 5.65 15.72
C ALA A 45 -2.60 6.18 16.20
N ALA A 46 -3.39 6.76 15.30
CA ALA A 46 -4.69 7.35 15.65
C ALA A 46 -5.81 6.32 15.77
N ILE A 47 -5.86 5.32 14.87
CA ILE A 47 -7.00 4.41 14.77
C ILE A 47 -6.66 2.92 14.85
N GLY A 48 -5.37 2.57 14.92
CA GLY A 48 -4.90 1.18 14.86
C GLY A 48 -4.36 0.80 13.48
N LEU A 49 -3.47 -0.19 13.46
CA LEU A 49 -2.82 -0.68 12.23
C LEU A 49 -3.85 -1.32 11.29
N GLU A 50 -4.67 -2.25 11.79
CA GLU A 50 -5.64 -2.99 10.96
C GLU A 50 -6.69 -2.05 10.37
N GLU A 51 -7.31 -1.22 11.20
CA GLU A 51 -8.31 -0.23 10.78
C GLU A 51 -7.72 0.79 9.82
N GLY A 52 -6.48 1.22 10.05
CA GLY A 52 -5.72 2.10 9.18
C GLY A 52 -5.49 1.51 7.79
N LEU A 53 -5.02 0.28 7.71
CA LEU A 53 -4.78 -0.42 6.44
C LEU A 53 -6.09 -0.67 5.67
N VAL A 54 -7.17 -1.03 6.36
CA VAL A 54 -8.50 -1.18 5.73
C VAL A 54 -8.97 0.15 5.16
N LEU A 55 -8.85 1.23 5.93
CA LEU A 55 -9.25 2.57 5.47
C LEU A 55 -8.41 3.01 4.26
N GLU A 56 -7.11 2.77 4.29
CA GLU A 56 -6.21 3.05 3.17
C GLU A 56 -6.63 2.29 1.91
N MET A 57 -6.88 0.97 2.02
CA MET A 57 -7.36 0.17 0.90
C MET A 57 -8.66 0.71 0.30
N VAL A 58 -9.63 1.07 1.16
CA VAL A 58 -10.92 1.61 0.71
C VAL A 58 -10.73 2.93 -0.03
N ILE A 59 -9.97 3.87 0.54
CA ILE A 59 -9.72 5.18 -0.07
C ILE A 59 -8.97 5.04 -1.40
N SER A 60 -7.91 4.24 -1.42
CA SER A 60 -7.11 3.99 -2.63
C SER A 60 -7.94 3.32 -3.73
N ALA A 61 -8.73 2.30 -3.40
CA ALA A 61 -9.61 1.63 -4.36
C ALA A 61 -10.67 2.59 -4.95
N LEU A 62 -11.30 3.44 -4.12
CA LEU A 62 -12.26 4.43 -4.58
C LEU A 62 -11.61 5.49 -5.49
N ALA A 63 -10.41 5.96 -5.14
CA ALA A 63 -9.67 6.92 -5.95
C ALA A 63 -9.28 6.34 -7.32
N ILE A 64 -8.81 5.09 -7.34
CA ILE A 64 -8.48 4.37 -8.58
C ILE A 64 -9.75 4.14 -9.42
N ALA A 65 -10.84 3.69 -8.81
CA ALA A 65 -12.12 3.48 -9.49
C ALA A 65 -12.63 4.79 -10.13
N PHE A 66 -12.59 5.89 -9.38
CA PHE A 66 -12.92 7.22 -9.90
C PHE A 66 -12.04 7.58 -11.09
N LEU A 67 -10.72 7.41 -10.99
CA LEU A 67 -9.77 7.77 -12.05
C LEU A 67 -10.00 6.96 -13.34
N VAL A 68 -10.34 5.67 -13.20
CA VAL A 68 -10.65 4.77 -14.32
C VAL A 68 -11.96 5.18 -15.01
N VAL A 69 -13.02 5.48 -14.23
CA VAL A 69 -14.38 5.68 -14.75
C VAL A 69 -14.66 7.13 -15.18
N THR A 70 -14.10 8.12 -14.48
CA THR A 70 -14.41 9.54 -14.71
C THR A 70 -14.15 9.94 -16.16
N LYS A 71 -14.98 10.78 -16.77
CA LYS A 71 -14.71 11.34 -18.12
C LYS A 71 -14.03 12.71 -18.08
N ARG A 72 -13.88 13.30 -16.89
CA ARG A 72 -13.42 14.69 -16.69
C ARG A 72 -11.91 14.88 -16.83
N ILE A 73 -11.12 13.80 -16.72
CA ILE A 73 -9.65 13.86 -16.78
C ILE A 73 -9.15 13.37 -18.15
N PRO A 74 -8.22 14.10 -18.80
CA PRO A 74 -7.60 13.67 -20.06
C PRO A 74 -6.96 12.27 -19.98
N PRO A 75 -7.04 11.45 -21.03
CA PRO A 75 -6.53 10.07 -21.00
C PRO A 75 -5.04 9.94 -20.65
N ARG A 76 -4.21 10.89 -21.10
CA ARG A 76 -2.76 10.90 -20.82
C ARG A 76 -2.47 11.12 -19.34
N ILE A 77 -3.19 12.06 -18.71
CA ILE A 77 -3.04 12.35 -17.28
C ILE A 77 -3.50 11.15 -16.45
N LYS A 78 -4.62 10.52 -16.81
CA LYS A 78 -5.05 9.28 -16.14
C LYS A 78 -4.01 8.18 -16.22
N LEU A 79 -3.41 8.01 -17.40
CA LEU A 79 -2.41 6.98 -17.60
C LEU A 79 -1.20 7.24 -16.70
N ALA A 80 -0.69 8.47 -16.69
CA ALA A 80 0.42 8.87 -15.84
C ALA A 80 0.10 8.65 -14.35
N LEU A 81 -1.08 9.09 -13.90
CA LEU A 81 -1.54 8.90 -12.53
C LEU A 81 -1.66 7.41 -12.16
N LEU A 82 -2.28 6.59 -13.01
CA LEU A 82 -2.41 5.14 -12.76
C LEU A 82 -1.06 4.42 -12.72
N VAL A 83 -0.09 4.84 -13.54
CA VAL A 83 1.29 4.32 -13.49
C VAL A 83 1.94 4.69 -12.16
N VAL A 84 1.87 5.96 -11.74
CA VAL A 84 2.41 6.39 -10.43
C VAL A 84 1.74 5.64 -9.28
N LEU A 85 0.41 5.52 -9.30
CA LEU A 85 -0.37 4.78 -8.32
C LEU A 85 -0.11 3.26 -8.32
N SER A 86 0.52 2.73 -9.36
CA SER A 86 0.98 1.35 -9.41
C SER A 86 2.42 1.23 -8.89
N LEU A 87 3.31 2.13 -9.33
CA LEU A 87 4.73 2.06 -9.00
C LEU A 87 5.03 2.33 -7.53
N LEU A 88 4.33 3.27 -6.90
CA LEU A 88 4.61 3.63 -5.49
C LEU A 88 4.29 2.47 -4.52
N PRO A 89 3.09 1.85 -4.54
CA PRO A 89 2.83 0.70 -3.68
C PRO A 89 3.68 -0.52 -4.06
N GLY A 90 3.98 -0.70 -5.35
CA GLY A 90 4.89 -1.74 -5.79
C GLY A 90 6.31 -1.58 -5.21
N TRP A 91 6.81 -0.35 -5.16
CA TRP A 91 8.09 -0.03 -4.53
C TRP A 91 8.06 -0.21 -3.02
N ALA A 92 6.99 0.23 -2.35
CA ALA A 92 6.81 0.04 -0.92
C ALA A 92 6.75 -1.45 -0.54
N ALA A 93 5.97 -2.25 -1.26
CA ALA A 93 5.91 -3.70 -1.08
C ALA A 93 7.28 -4.37 -1.24
N LEU A 94 8.10 -3.94 -2.22
CA LEU A 94 9.45 -4.46 -2.40
C LEU A 94 10.36 -4.11 -1.21
N ASN A 95 10.35 -2.86 -0.74
CA ASN A 95 11.12 -2.46 0.45
C ASN A 95 10.70 -3.26 1.68
N ASN A 96 9.39 -3.46 1.87
CA ASN A 96 8.89 -4.26 2.99
C ASN A 96 9.33 -5.71 2.89
N LEU A 97 9.36 -6.30 1.68
CA LEU A 97 9.90 -7.65 1.47
C LEU A 97 11.40 -7.73 1.79
N GLU A 98 12.18 -6.70 1.45
CA GLU A 98 13.59 -6.63 1.82
C GLU A 98 13.77 -6.57 3.34
N VAL A 99 12.95 -5.78 4.05
CA VAL A 99 12.94 -5.73 5.52
C VAL A 99 12.58 -7.09 6.11
N ILE A 100 11.49 -7.71 5.63
CA ILE A 100 11.04 -9.04 6.05
C ILE A 100 12.18 -10.06 5.93
N GLN A 101 12.91 -10.05 4.82
CA GLN A 101 14.04 -10.95 4.60
C GLN A 101 15.26 -10.61 5.47
N ALA A 102 15.53 -9.33 5.70
CA ALA A 102 16.71 -8.86 6.43
C ALA A 102 16.63 -9.15 7.93
N ILE A 103 15.43 -9.15 8.52
CA ILE A 103 15.22 -9.35 9.97
C ILE A 103 14.39 -10.60 10.30
N ASP A 104 14.17 -11.47 9.31
CA ASP A 104 13.51 -12.78 9.43
C ASP A 104 12.08 -12.71 10.00
N ILE A 105 11.27 -11.80 9.47
CA ILE A 105 9.86 -11.67 9.87
C ILE A 105 9.07 -12.87 9.33
N PRO A 106 8.32 -13.60 10.17
CA PRO A 106 7.53 -14.74 9.72
C PRO A 106 6.39 -14.30 8.79
N LEU A 107 6.26 -14.98 7.66
CA LEU A 107 5.15 -14.78 6.70
C LEU A 107 3.83 -15.42 7.14
N SER A 108 3.80 -16.14 8.27
CA SER A 108 2.59 -16.76 8.79
C SER A 108 1.58 -15.72 9.21
N TRP A 109 0.30 -15.93 8.92
CA TRP A 109 -0.80 -15.04 9.34
C TRP A 109 -1.29 -15.32 10.77
N SER A 110 -0.63 -16.26 11.47
CA SER A 110 -0.92 -16.75 12.81
C SER A 110 0.20 -16.38 13.78
#